data_AF-A0A9W8E3B0-F1
#
_entry.id   AF-A0A9W8E3B0-F1
#
_cell.length_a   1.000
_cell.length_b   1.000
_cell.length_c   1.000
_cell.angle_alpha   90.00
_cell.angle_beta   90.00
_cell.angle_gamma   90.00
#
_symmetry.space_group_name_H-M   'P 1'
#
loop_
_entity.id
_entity.type
_entity.pdbx_description
1 polymer ?
#
loop_
_entity_poly.entity_id
_entity_poly.type
_entity_poly.pdbx_seq_one_letter_code
_entity_poly.pdbx_strand_id
1 'polypeptide(L)'
;DIICLLHCRFPDTFTPQFIPALVKHLAPPVRSQLQAMTAEQRERQEATRLARQRILLRILVELWSSGVLYGFDARLPMLTTHAEYSRLENSLMGGLGATPRSEELLASYRSILGDGQAGVLAHVIYQLFYLDQISHLSLTLALGFTKWAPYVFQAPPDPPSDPDGFTVMFFRQCKSIVQVFTAYHQSLCTSLTQQHKLIRKLARKNETRLLNRGSITEEEQQQYGKARMTFTKALEIAELLAEATGEKVPEFPDDDGDQYQLSVSFGLSRNGTDGQDSEDGDGEDLWEDEDTRDFYEKLLDLRTRVPGIFLAEKTSKRESSGSDYPDASPSVPTSQGHGIGSPETSSEEMATKAITMESVDAK
;
A
#
# COMPACT_ATOMS: atom_id res chain seq x y z
N ASP A 1 -14.83 -4.34 4.06
CA ASP A 1 -16.26 -4.26 4.44
C ASP A 1 -16.62 -3.18 5.43
N ILE A 2 -16.18 -3.26 6.70
CA ILE A 2 -16.59 -2.29 7.74
C ILE A 2 -16.24 -0.85 7.33
N ILE A 3 -15.03 -0.63 6.81
CA ILE A 3 -14.58 0.69 6.34
C ILE A 3 -15.44 1.16 5.17
N CYS A 4 -15.84 0.26 4.26
CA CYS A 4 -16.72 0.58 3.13
C CYS A 4 -18.11 1.00 3.62
N LEU A 5 -18.69 0.31 4.61
CA LEU A 5 -19.98 0.69 5.21
C LEU A 5 -19.91 2.07 5.89
N LEU A 6 -18.83 2.34 6.62
CA LEU A 6 -18.60 3.66 7.22
C LEU A 6 -18.43 4.75 6.16
N HIS A 7 -17.73 4.45 5.06
CA HIS A 7 -17.61 5.36 3.93
C HIS A 7 -18.98 5.65 3.28
N CYS A 8 -19.78 4.62 3.01
CA CYS A 8 -21.13 4.78 2.45
C CYS A 8 -22.05 5.60 3.35
N ARG A 9 -21.89 5.49 4.68
CA ARG A 9 -22.73 6.21 5.65
C ARG A 9 -22.25 7.64 5.90
N PHE A 10 -20.92 7.86 5.90
CA PHE A 10 -20.28 9.10 6.35
C PHE A 10 -19.13 9.54 5.41
N PRO A 11 -19.38 9.72 4.10
CA PRO A 11 -18.29 9.93 3.13
C PRO A 11 -17.50 11.22 3.39
N ASP A 12 -18.15 12.27 3.91
CA ASP A 12 -17.53 13.59 4.10
C ASP A 12 -16.85 13.78 5.45
N THR A 13 -17.19 12.96 6.45
CA THR A 13 -16.69 13.13 7.82
C THR A 13 -15.73 12.02 8.23
N PHE A 14 -15.94 10.79 7.74
CA PHE A 14 -15.11 9.64 8.07
C PHE A 14 -13.87 9.56 7.18
N THR A 15 -14.05 9.43 5.86
CA THR A 15 -12.93 9.16 4.93
C THR A 15 -11.86 10.26 4.93
N PRO A 16 -12.19 11.56 4.97
CA PRO A 16 -11.19 12.62 5.01
C PRO A 16 -10.31 12.63 6.27
N GLN A 17 -10.80 12.07 7.38
CA GLN A 17 -10.02 11.92 8.61
C GLN A 17 -9.28 10.59 8.66
N PHE A 18 -9.92 9.53 8.17
CA PHE A 18 -9.39 8.17 8.21
C PHE A 18 -8.17 8.00 7.30
N ILE A 19 -8.22 8.49 6.05
CA ILE A 19 -7.15 8.27 5.08
C ILE A 19 -5.81 8.91 5.50
N PRO A 20 -5.75 10.20 5.91
CA PRO A 20 -4.51 10.77 6.42
C PRO A 20 -3.99 10.05 7.67
N ALA A 21 -4.88 9.63 8.57
CA ALA A 21 -4.48 8.89 9.76
C ALA A 21 -3.87 7.52 9.42
N LEU A 22 -4.43 6.81 8.44
CA LEU A 22 -3.91 5.54 7.94
C LEU A 22 -2.54 5.74 7.28
N VAL A 23 -2.45 6.71 6.36
CA VAL A 23 -1.25 7.00 5.58
C VAL A 23 -0.09 7.47 6.46
N LYS A 24 -0.35 8.22 7.52
CA LYS A 24 0.67 8.60 8.51
C LYS A 24 1.39 7.38 9.13
N HIS A 25 0.72 6.24 9.28
CA HIS A 25 1.35 5.02 9.82
C HIS A 25 2.19 4.25 8.78
N LEU A 26 2.03 4.57 7.50
CA LEU A 26 2.89 4.12 6.42
C LEU A 26 4.17 4.96 6.28
N ALA A 27 4.25 6.12 6.94
CA ALA A 27 5.40 7.01 6.82
C ALA A 27 6.72 6.40 7.34
N PRO A 28 7.86 6.69 6.68
CA PRO A 28 9.17 6.29 7.18
C PRO A 28 9.53 7.04 8.47
N PRO A 29 10.39 6.48 9.34
CA PRO A 29 10.79 7.11 10.59
C PRO A 29 11.63 8.37 10.37
N VAL A 30 11.53 9.30 11.32
CA VAL A 30 12.27 10.57 11.27
C VAL A 30 13.77 10.31 11.44
N ARG A 31 14.62 10.98 10.66
CA ARG A 31 16.09 10.83 10.75
C ARG A 31 16.64 10.99 12.19
N SER A 32 16.05 11.87 12.99
CA SER A 32 16.42 12.07 14.40
C SER A 32 16.14 10.85 15.28
N GLN A 33 15.08 10.09 15.00
CA GLN A 33 14.75 8.86 15.72
C GLN A 33 15.73 7.74 15.36
N LEU A 34 16.11 7.64 14.08
CA LEU A 34 17.09 6.65 13.60
C LEU A 34 18.48 6.88 14.20
N GLN A 35 18.88 8.13 14.40
CA GLN A 35 20.19 8.49 14.99
C GLN A 35 20.29 8.15 16.48
N ALA A 36 19.18 8.08 17.20
CA ALA A 36 19.16 7.76 18.63
C ALA A 36 19.26 6.24 18.92
N MET A 37 19.19 5.39 17.89
CA MET A 37 19.09 3.94 18.03
C MET A 37 20.40 3.23 17.67
N THR A 38 20.69 2.12 18.35
CA THR A 38 21.80 1.23 17.99
C THR A 38 21.54 0.51 16.67
N ALA A 39 22.58 -0.05 16.03
CA ALA A 39 22.43 -0.74 14.74
C ALA A 39 21.45 -1.94 14.83
N GLU A 40 21.53 -2.73 15.89
CA GLU A 40 20.64 -3.87 16.13
C GLU A 40 19.20 -3.42 16.43
N GLN A 41 19.02 -2.34 17.19
CA GLN A 41 17.69 -1.78 17.44
C GLN A 41 17.04 -1.23 16.17
N ARG A 42 17.83 -0.62 15.28
CA ARG A 42 17.35 -0.14 13.98
C ARG A 42 16.87 -1.28 13.11
N GLU A 43 17.66 -2.34 12.96
CA GLU A 43 17.30 -3.50 12.13
C GLU A 43 16.01 -4.17 12.63
N ARG A 44 15.85 -4.36 13.95
CA ARG A 44 14.63 -4.94 14.53
C ARG A 44 13.40 -4.04 14.35
N GLN A 45 13.56 -2.74 14.55
CA GLN A 45 12.47 -1.79 14.36
C GLN A 45 12.07 -1.69 12.88
N GLU A 46 13.04 -1.72 11.97
CA GLU A 46 12.83 -1.72 10.53
C GLU A 46 12.07 -2.98 10.07
N ALA A 47 12.44 -4.16 10.56
CA ALA A 47 11.72 -5.40 10.27
C ALA A 47 10.25 -5.33 10.73
N THR A 48 10.03 -4.87 11.97
CA THR A 48 8.68 -4.69 12.52
C THR A 48 7.87 -3.64 11.74
N ARG A 49 8.54 -2.57 11.31
CA ARG A 49 7.94 -1.50 10.51
C ARG A 49 7.53 -2.02 9.13
N LEU A 50 8.39 -2.78 8.44
CA LEU A 50 8.08 -3.35 7.13
C LEU A 50 6.90 -4.32 7.23
N ALA A 51 6.84 -5.16 8.27
CA ALA A 51 5.68 -6.03 8.51
C ALA A 51 4.38 -5.22 8.67
N ARG A 52 4.40 -4.14 9.47
CA ARG A 52 3.24 -3.25 9.60
C ARG A 52 2.90 -2.53 8.29
N GLN A 53 3.90 -2.02 7.57
CA GLN A 53 3.70 -1.34 6.30
C GLN A 53 3.11 -2.27 5.24
N ARG A 54 3.51 -3.55 5.22
CA ARG A 54 2.93 -4.58 4.35
C ARG A 54 1.41 -4.67 4.54
N ILE A 55 0.97 -4.81 5.78
CA ILE A 55 -0.45 -4.90 6.13
C ILE A 55 -1.20 -3.61 5.78
N LEU A 56 -0.66 -2.46 6.16
CA LEU A 56 -1.31 -1.17 5.92
C LEU A 56 -1.38 -0.82 4.43
N LEU A 57 -0.35 -1.17 3.66
CA LEU A 57 -0.31 -0.96 2.22
C LEU A 57 -1.35 -1.86 1.54
N ARG A 58 -1.46 -3.12 1.97
CA ARG A 58 -2.52 -4.03 1.50
C ARG A 58 -3.91 -3.47 1.78
N ILE A 59 -4.17 -3.00 3.00
CA ILE A 59 -5.44 -2.35 3.34
C ILE A 59 -5.69 -1.14 2.41
N LEU A 60 -4.67 -0.31 2.16
CA LEU A 60 -4.82 0.86 1.29
C LEU A 60 -5.14 0.46 -0.17
N VAL A 61 -4.55 -0.63 -0.66
CA VAL A 61 -4.84 -1.21 -1.98
C VAL A 61 -6.30 -1.69 -2.07
N GLU A 62 -6.79 -2.39 -1.04
CA GLU A 62 -8.19 -2.87 -1.01
C GLU A 62 -9.19 -1.71 -0.93
N LEU A 63 -8.86 -0.64 -0.20
CA LEU A 63 -9.68 0.57 -0.15
C LEU A 63 -9.67 1.33 -1.48
N TRP A 64 -8.56 1.28 -2.19
CA TRP A 64 -8.44 1.87 -3.51
C TRP A 64 -9.24 1.07 -4.55
N SER A 65 -9.09 -0.25 -4.60
CA SER A 65 -9.78 -1.13 -5.54
C SER A 65 -11.29 -1.15 -5.34
N SER A 66 -11.75 -1.03 -4.09
CA SER A 66 -13.18 -0.88 -3.74
C SER A 66 -13.77 0.50 -4.02
N GLY A 67 -12.97 1.45 -4.52
CA GLY A 67 -13.40 2.80 -4.87
C GLY A 67 -13.59 3.75 -3.69
N VAL A 68 -13.30 3.33 -2.45
CA VAL A 68 -13.42 4.18 -1.24
C VAL A 68 -12.51 5.41 -1.33
N LEU A 69 -11.36 5.30 -1.99
CA LEU A 69 -10.44 6.42 -2.20
C LEU A 69 -10.90 7.39 -3.28
N TYR A 70 -11.83 7.02 -4.16
CA TYR A 70 -12.20 7.82 -5.34
C TYR A 70 -12.70 9.23 -4.97
N GLY A 71 -13.64 9.30 -4.03
CA GLY A 71 -14.19 10.59 -3.57
C GLY A 71 -13.16 11.44 -2.82
N PHE A 72 -12.14 10.82 -2.22
CA PHE A 72 -11.04 11.52 -1.56
C PHE A 72 -10.01 12.01 -2.58
N ASP A 73 -9.65 11.18 -3.56
CA ASP A 73 -8.73 11.49 -4.65
C ASP A 73 -9.24 12.66 -5.51
N ALA A 74 -10.54 12.72 -5.77
CA ALA A 74 -11.18 13.82 -6.49
C ALA A 74 -11.09 15.18 -5.75
N ARG A 75 -10.83 15.17 -4.44
CA ARG A 75 -10.68 16.38 -3.60
C ARG A 75 -9.22 16.80 -3.45
N LEU A 76 -8.27 16.02 -3.95
CA LEU A 76 -6.87 16.38 -3.89
C LEU A 76 -6.59 17.60 -4.77
N PRO A 77 -5.75 18.55 -4.30
CA PRO A 77 -5.33 19.66 -5.13
C PRO A 77 -4.51 19.15 -6.32
N MET A 78 -4.57 19.87 -7.44
CA MET A 78 -3.58 19.68 -8.49
C MET A 78 -2.21 20.03 -7.92
N LEU A 79 -1.21 19.20 -8.17
CA LEU A 79 0.13 19.33 -7.57
C LEU A 79 1.05 20.09 -8.54
N THR A 80 0.61 21.29 -8.93
CA THR A 80 1.31 22.12 -9.92
C THR A 80 2.41 22.97 -9.28
N THR A 81 2.23 23.31 -8.00
CA THR A 81 3.16 24.13 -7.24
C THR A 81 3.79 23.36 -6.09
N HIS A 82 4.99 23.80 -5.70
CA HIS A 82 5.69 23.30 -4.52
C HIS A 82 4.87 23.45 -3.23
N ALA A 83 4.12 24.53 -3.10
CA ALA A 83 3.26 24.77 -1.94
C ALA A 83 2.12 23.74 -1.86
N GLU A 84 1.50 23.37 -2.99
CA GLU A 84 0.45 22.35 -3.05
C GLU A 84 0.99 20.97 -2.69
N TYR A 85 2.13 20.59 -3.26
CA TYR A 85 2.82 19.35 -2.92
C TYR A 85 3.18 19.27 -1.44
N SER A 86 3.80 20.33 -0.91
CA SER A 86 4.20 20.37 0.50
C SER A 86 2.98 20.31 1.44
N ARG A 87 1.86 20.94 1.07
CA ARG A 87 0.61 20.85 1.83
C ARG A 87 0.04 19.43 1.83
N LEU A 88 0.05 18.77 0.68
CA LEU A 88 -0.41 17.38 0.58
C LEU A 88 0.48 16.45 1.40
N GLU A 89 1.80 16.57 1.27
CA GLU A 89 2.78 15.79 2.03
C GLU A 89 2.59 16.01 3.54
N ASN A 90 2.46 17.27 3.98
CA ASN A 90 2.23 17.59 5.38
C ASN A 90 0.89 17.04 5.89
N SER A 91 -0.16 17.08 5.07
CA SER A 91 -1.50 16.60 5.42
C SER A 91 -1.55 15.07 5.54
N LEU A 92 -1.01 14.36 4.55
CA LEU A 92 -1.06 12.89 4.51
C LEU A 92 -0.04 12.24 5.45
N MET A 93 1.15 12.83 5.60
CA MET A 93 2.28 12.20 6.30
C MET A 93 2.59 12.88 7.64
N GLY A 94 1.79 13.85 8.06
CA GLY A 94 1.90 14.47 9.39
C GLY A 94 3.13 15.37 9.54
N GLY A 95 3.56 16.04 8.47
CA GLY A 95 4.59 17.07 8.55
C GLY A 95 5.98 16.52 8.88
N LEU A 96 6.39 15.44 8.22
CA LEU A 96 7.79 15.01 8.19
C LEU A 96 8.61 15.98 7.33
N GLY A 97 8.80 17.19 7.88
CA GLY A 97 9.64 18.29 7.43
C GLY A 97 10.00 18.28 5.95
N ALA A 98 9.40 19.23 5.20
CA ALA A 98 9.82 19.62 3.87
C ALA A 98 11.34 19.44 3.73
N THR A 99 11.75 18.39 3.03
CA THR A 99 13.17 18.17 2.81
C THR A 99 13.67 19.34 1.97
N PRO A 100 14.91 19.83 2.15
CA PRO A 100 15.49 20.87 1.28
C PRO A 100 15.61 20.44 -0.19
N ARG A 101 15.17 19.22 -0.52
CA ARG A 101 15.12 18.60 -1.84
C ARG A 101 13.73 18.68 -2.49
N SER A 102 12.79 19.37 -1.87
CA SER A 102 11.37 19.37 -2.24
C SER A 102 11.07 19.86 -3.67
N GLU A 103 11.96 20.66 -4.28
CA GLU A 103 11.80 21.10 -5.68
C GLU A 103 12.24 20.03 -6.69
N GLU A 104 13.38 19.36 -6.45
CA GLU A 104 13.82 18.18 -7.21
C GLU A 104 12.84 17.01 -7.07
N LEU A 105 12.29 16.84 -5.85
CA LEU A 105 11.25 15.85 -5.55
C LEU A 105 9.99 16.15 -6.34
N LEU A 106 9.53 17.40 -6.37
CA LEU A 106 8.35 17.77 -7.15
C LEU A 106 8.59 17.57 -8.66
N ALA A 107 9.77 17.93 -9.18
CA ALA A 107 10.10 17.71 -10.58
C ALA A 107 10.10 16.21 -10.92
N SER A 108 10.70 15.39 -10.07
CA SER A 108 10.69 13.92 -10.20
C SER A 108 9.28 13.35 -10.09
N TYR A 109 8.49 13.86 -9.14
CA TYR A 109 7.10 13.48 -8.93
C TYR A 109 6.27 13.80 -10.18
N ARG A 110 6.35 15.02 -10.72
CA ARG A 110 5.62 15.41 -11.94
C ARG A 110 6.07 14.61 -13.15
N SER A 111 7.35 14.27 -13.25
CA SER A 111 7.87 13.43 -14.33
C SER A 111 7.31 12.00 -14.29
N ILE A 112 7.05 11.46 -13.09
CA ILE A 112 6.62 10.06 -12.92
C ILE A 112 5.10 9.95 -12.81
N LEU A 113 4.45 10.86 -12.09
CA LEU A 113 3.03 10.82 -11.70
C LEU A 113 2.15 11.91 -12.34
N GLY A 114 2.75 12.90 -13.01
CA GLY A 114 2.04 14.02 -13.61
C GLY A 114 1.44 15.01 -12.60
N ASP A 115 0.53 15.86 -13.09
CA ASP A 115 0.04 17.06 -12.37
C ASP A 115 -1.11 16.78 -11.38
N GLY A 116 -1.00 15.73 -10.55
CA GLY A 116 -1.80 15.61 -9.33
C GLY A 116 -3.05 14.72 -9.37
N GLN A 117 -3.43 14.09 -10.50
CA GLN A 117 -4.48 13.05 -10.50
C GLN A 117 -3.92 11.61 -10.45
N ALA A 118 -2.81 11.41 -9.74
CA ALA A 118 -2.25 10.10 -9.45
C ALA A 118 -2.99 9.36 -8.31
N GLY A 119 -3.75 10.10 -7.49
CA GLY A 119 -4.43 9.57 -6.31
C GLY A 119 -3.50 9.33 -5.12
N VAL A 120 -4.10 9.07 -3.95
CA VAL A 120 -3.37 8.84 -2.70
C VAL A 120 -2.48 7.61 -2.78
N LEU A 121 -2.97 6.50 -3.36
CA LEU A 121 -2.22 5.25 -3.41
C LEU A 121 -0.90 5.43 -4.16
N ALA A 122 -0.95 6.03 -5.36
CA ALA A 122 0.26 6.29 -6.14
C ALA A 122 1.22 7.25 -5.42
N HIS A 123 0.69 8.29 -4.74
CA HIS A 123 1.51 9.20 -3.95
C HIS A 123 2.24 8.49 -2.80
N VAL A 124 1.54 7.61 -2.08
CA VAL A 124 2.12 6.83 -0.98
C VAL A 124 3.19 5.85 -1.48
N ILE A 125 2.91 5.13 -2.57
CA ILE A 125 3.87 4.21 -3.19
C ILE A 125 5.10 4.98 -3.68
N TYR A 126 4.89 6.12 -4.34
CA TYR A 126 5.98 7.00 -4.75
C TYR A 126 6.84 7.40 -3.56
N GLN A 127 6.24 7.85 -2.46
CA GLN A 127 7.02 8.29 -1.31
C GLN A 127 7.77 7.13 -0.64
N LEU A 128 7.16 5.94 -0.56
CA LEU A 128 7.81 4.76 -0.01
C LEU A 128 9.03 4.34 -0.85
N PHE A 129 8.90 4.31 -2.17
CA PHE A 129 9.94 3.78 -3.06
C PHE A 129 10.98 4.82 -3.48
N TYR A 130 10.56 6.06 -3.70
CA TYR A 130 11.46 7.16 -4.04
C TYR A 130 12.41 7.49 -2.89
N LEU A 131 11.93 7.48 -1.64
CA LEU A 131 12.79 7.73 -0.48
C LEU A 131 13.77 6.56 -0.21
N ASP A 132 13.53 5.39 -0.80
CA ASP A 132 14.29 4.15 -0.56
C ASP A 132 15.21 3.75 -1.73
N GLN A 133 15.58 4.72 -2.58
CA GLN A 133 16.50 4.50 -3.70
C GLN A 133 17.91 4.02 -3.29
N ILE A 134 18.29 4.14 -2.02
CA ILE A 134 19.64 3.82 -1.54
C ILE A 134 19.68 2.44 -0.90
N SER A 135 18.70 2.12 -0.06
CA SER A 135 18.73 0.95 0.80
C SER A 135 17.81 -0.19 0.33
N HIS A 136 16.83 0.10 -0.51
CA HIS A 136 15.87 -0.86 -1.06
C HIS A 136 15.21 -1.78 -0.01
N LEU A 137 14.99 -1.28 1.22
CA LEU A 137 14.30 -2.03 2.29
C LEU A 137 12.84 -2.35 1.92
N SER A 138 12.23 -1.48 1.13
CA SER A 138 10.86 -1.54 0.62
C SER A 138 10.71 -2.50 -0.55
N LEU A 139 11.80 -3.13 -1.00
CA LEU A 139 11.78 -4.09 -2.12
C LEU A 139 10.81 -5.25 -1.86
N THR A 140 10.72 -5.71 -0.60
CA THR A 140 9.75 -6.73 -0.17
C THR A 140 8.30 -6.22 -0.22
N LEU A 141 8.07 -4.93 0.01
CA LEU A 141 6.74 -4.31 -0.14
C LEU A 141 6.35 -4.19 -1.61
N ALA A 142 7.30 -3.84 -2.48
CA ALA A 142 7.09 -3.80 -3.92
C ALA A 142 6.70 -5.18 -4.47
N LEU A 143 7.43 -6.24 -4.10
CA LEU A 143 7.07 -7.61 -4.48
C LEU A 143 5.73 -8.06 -3.89
N GLY A 144 5.43 -7.68 -2.65
CA GLY A 144 4.11 -7.96 -2.06
C GLY A 144 2.98 -7.31 -2.89
N PHE A 145 3.16 -6.06 -3.29
CA PHE A 145 2.18 -5.33 -4.07
C PHE A 145 1.89 -5.98 -5.43
N THR A 146 2.90 -6.48 -6.15
CA THR A 146 2.68 -7.17 -7.43
C THR A 146 1.82 -8.42 -7.29
N LYS A 147 1.87 -9.07 -6.12
CA LYS A 147 1.01 -10.23 -5.78
C LYS A 147 -0.39 -9.84 -5.36
N TRP A 148 -0.56 -8.77 -4.57
CA TRP A 148 -1.89 -8.35 -4.08
C TRP A 148 -2.72 -7.68 -5.17
N ALA A 149 -2.08 -6.97 -6.09
CA ALA A 149 -2.74 -6.18 -7.13
C ALA A 149 -2.17 -6.48 -8.53
N PRO A 150 -2.19 -7.74 -9.01
CA PRO A 150 -1.65 -8.10 -10.32
C PRO A 150 -2.40 -7.38 -11.45
N TYR A 151 -3.70 -7.10 -11.26
CA TYR A 151 -4.55 -6.37 -12.20
C TYR A 151 -4.05 -4.94 -12.48
N VAL A 152 -3.23 -4.34 -11.60
CA VAL A 152 -2.62 -3.02 -11.84
C VAL A 152 -1.60 -3.09 -12.98
N PHE A 153 -0.84 -4.18 -13.05
CA PHE A 153 0.23 -4.40 -14.03
C PHE A 153 -0.30 -4.98 -15.35
N GLN A 154 -1.46 -5.65 -15.29
CA GLN A 154 -2.17 -6.21 -16.44
C GLN A 154 -3.17 -5.23 -17.07
N ALA A 155 -3.29 -4.03 -16.50
CA ALA A 155 -4.20 -3.02 -16.98
C ALA A 155 -3.84 -2.59 -18.42
N PRO A 156 -4.81 -2.53 -19.35
CA PRO A 156 -4.56 -2.04 -20.70
C PRO A 156 -3.97 -0.62 -20.67
N PRO A 157 -3.04 -0.30 -21.58
CA PRO A 157 -2.33 0.98 -21.59
C PRO A 157 -3.24 2.17 -21.90
N ASP A 158 -4.31 1.92 -22.66
CA ASP A 158 -5.35 2.88 -22.98
C ASP A 158 -6.64 2.48 -22.25
N PRO A 159 -7.27 3.41 -21.51
CA PRO A 159 -8.56 3.13 -20.88
C PRO A 159 -9.59 2.81 -21.97
N PRO A 160 -10.50 1.85 -21.75
CA PRO A 160 -11.66 1.70 -22.62
C PRO A 160 -12.40 3.04 -22.67
N SER A 161 -12.93 3.37 -23.85
CA SER A 161 -13.76 4.56 -24.08
C SER A 161 -15.10 4.40 -23.34
N ASP A 162 -15.05 4.36 -22.02
CA ASP A 162 -16.19 4.25 -21.14
C ASP A 162 -16.73 5.64 -20.80
N PRO A 163 -18.06 5.84 -20.75
CA PRO A 163 -18.69 7.11 -20.41
C PRO A 163 -18.57 7.48 -18.93
N ASP A 164 -18.16 6.54 -18.06
CA ASP A 164 -18.14 6.74 -16.62
C ASP A 164 -16.73 7.15 -16.14
N GLY A 165 -16.64 8.33 -15.52
CA GLY A 165 -15.38 8.93 -15.06
C GLY A 165 -14.62 8.13 -13.98
N PHE A 166 -15.19 7.04 -13.45
CA PHE A 166 -14.53 6.15 -12.52
C PHE A 166 -13.50 5.24 -13.22
N THR A 167 -13.91 4.57 -14.31
CA THR A 167 -13.08 3.62 -15.05
C THR A 167 -11.83 4.30 -15.62
N VAL A 168 -12.01 5.47 -16.22
CA VAL A 168 -10.90 6.27 -16.78
C VAL A 168 -9.90 6.66 -15.69
N MET A 169 -10.39 7.10 -14.52
CA MET A 169 -9.54 7.47 -13.39
C MET A 169 -8.80 6.25 -12.82
N PHE A 170 -9.47 5.10 -12.69
CA PHE A 170 -8.85 3.86 -12.22
C PHE A 170 -7.68 3.45 -13.12
N PHE A 171 -7.89 3.36 -14.44
CA PHE A 171 -6.81 3.00 -15.38
C PHE A 171 -5.67 4.02 -15.40
N ARG A 172 -6.01 5.31 -15.29
CA ARG A 172 -5.01 6.37 -15.15
C ARG A 172 -4.17 6.18 -13.88
N GLN A 173 -4.79 5.82 -12.75
CA GLN A 173 -4.08 5.55 -11.50
C GLN A 173 -3.24 4.27 -11.59
N CYS A 174 -3.72 3.20 -12.24
CA CYS A 174 -2.91 2.01 -12.54
C CYS A 174 -1.64 2.40 -13.30
N LYS A 175 -1.78 3.19 -14.37
CA LYS A 175 -0.65 3.68 -15.17
C LYS A 175 0.34 4.47 -14.32
N SER A 176 -0.14 5.37 -13.48
CA SER A 176 0.69 6.12 -12.52
C SER A 176 1.45 5.20 -11.57
N ILE A 177 0.80 4.16 -11.03
CA ILE A 177 1.46 3.19 -10.14
C ILE A 177 2.54 2.41 -10.91
N VAL A 178 2.24 1.90 -12.10
CA VAL A 178 3.21 1.19 -12.94
C VAL A 178 4.44 2.07 -13.23
N GLN A 179 4.24 3.36 -13.54
CA GLN A 179 5.34 4.32 -13.75
C GLN A 179 6.25 4.46 -12.52
N VAL A 180 5.70 4.44 -11.31
CA VAL A 180 6.48 4.47 -10.07
C VAL A 180 7.29 3.18 -9.90
N PHE A 181 6.70 2.03 -10.19
CA PHE A 181 7.39 0.74 -10.12
C PHE A 181 8.51 0.65 -11.14
N THR A 182 8.28 1.10 -12.37
CA THR A 182 9.29 1.22 -13.43
C THR A 182 10.47 2.10 -12.96
N ALA A 183 10.19 3.30 -12.44
CA ALA A 183 11.25 4.18 -11.94
C ALA A 183 12.04 3.55 -10.77
N TYR A 184 11.36 2.82 -9.88
CA TYR A 184 11.99 2.11 -8.78
C TYR A 184 12.86 0.94 -9.26
N HIS A 185 12.38 0.16 -10.23
CA HIS A 185 13.13 -0.94 -10.85
C HIS A 185 14.41 -0.43 -11.54
N GLN A 186 14.35 0.69 -12.26
CA GLN A 186 15.53 1.32 -12.86
C GLN A 186 16.57 1.77 -11.82
N SER A 187 16.11 2.33 -10.70
CA SER A 187 16.98 2.66 -9.56
C SER A 187 17.62 1.40 -8.97
N LEU A 188 16.85 0.33 -8.81
CA LEU A 188 17.32 -0.96 -8.31
C LEU A 188 18.38 -1.57 -9.23
N CYS A 189 18.17 -1.58 -10.54
CA CYS A 189 19.14 -2.05 -11.54
C CYS A 189 20.45 -1.27 -11.48
N THR A 190 20.37 0.04 -11.28
CA THR A 190 21.55 0.90 -11.08
C THR A 190 22.29 0.53 -9.80
N SER A 191 21.56 0.29 -8.71
CA SER A 191 22.11 -0.13 -7.42
C SER A 191 22.74 -1.52 -7.48
N LEU A 192 22.06 -2.51 -8.09
CA LEU A 192 22.58 -3.86 -8.33
C LEU A 192 23.87 -3.84 -9.14
N THR A 193 23.95 -2.99 -10.17
CA THR A 193 25.19 -2.81 -10.96
C THR A 193 26.34 -2.27 -10.11
N GLN A 194 26.07 -1.36 -9.18
CA GLN A 194 27.08 -0.84 -8.27
C GLN A 194 27.49 -1.90 -7.23
N GLN A 195 26.52 -2.64 -6.66
CA GLN A 195 26.76 -3.73 -5.74
C GLN A 195 27.59 -4.85 -6.37
N HIS A 196 27.28 -5.26 -7.60
CA HIS A 196 28.08 -6.24 -8.36
C HIS A 196 29.53 -5.79 -8.52
N LYS A 197 29.75 -4.53 -8.91
CA LYS A 197 31.10 -3.94 -9.01
C LYS A 197 31.84 -3.95 -7.66
N LEU A 198 31.13 -3.70 -6.56
CA LEU A 198 31.72 -3.72 -5.21
C LEU A 198 32.07 -5.14 -4.78
N ILE A 199 31.18 -6.12 -4.97
CA ILE A 199 31.41 -7.53 -4.68
C ILE A 199 32.62 -8.05 -5.45
N ARG A 200 32.73 -7.72 -6.75
CA ARG A 200 33.92 -8.05 -7.56
C ARG A 200 35.21 -7.44 -7.05
N LYS A 201 35.17 -6.16 -6.62
CA LYS A 201 36.34 -5.50 -6.01
C LYS A 201 36.74 -6.17 -4.70
N LEU A 202 35.76 -6.61 -3.90
CA LEU A 202 36.02 -7.35 -2.65
C LEU A 202 36.61 -8.73 -2.94
N ALA A 203 36.08 -9.47 -3.92
CA ALA A 203 36.62 -10.76 -4.36
C ALA A 203 38.10 -10.67 -4.74
N ARG A 204 38.45 -9.72 -5.62
CA ARG A 204 39.86 -9.49 -6.04
C ARG A 204 40.78 -9.10 -4.89
N LYS A 205 40.29 -8.29 -3.95
CA LYS A 205 41.05 -7.92 -2.75
C LYS A 205 41.29 -9.13 -1.84
N ASN A 206 40.28 -9.97 -1.67
CA ASN A 206 40.37 -11.20 -0.88
C ASN A 206 41.37 -12.18 -1.52
N GLU A 207 41.30 -12.37 -2.84
CA GLU A 207 42.24 -13.19 -3.60
C GLU A 207 43.69 -12.66 -3.47
N THR A 208 43.90 -11.37 -3.68
CA THR A 208 45.23 -10.74 -3.52
C THR A 208 45.79 -10.95 -2.11
N ARG A 209 44.94 -10.88 -1.08
CA ARG A 209 45.35 -11.14 0.31
C ARG A 209 45.67 -12.60 0.55
N LEU A 210 44.88 -13.51 -0.01
CA LEU A 210 45.16 -14.93 0.05
C LEU A 210 46.53 -15.24 -0.56
N LEU A 211 46.85 -14.65 -1.71
CA LEU A 211 48.14 -14.79 -2.37
C LEU A 211 49.30 -14.17 -1.56
N ASN A 212 49.10 -13.00 -0.95
CA ASN A 212 50.17 -12.28 -0.25
C ASN A 212 50.39 -12.70 1.21
N ARG A 213 49.33 -13.10 1.92
CA ARG A 213 49.34 -13.42 3.36
C ARG A 213 48.97 -14.87 3.69
N GLY A 214 48.55 -15.66 2.69
CA GLY A 214 48.17 -17.07 2.87
C GLY A 214 46.85 -17.30 3.63
N SER A 215 46.16 -16.24 4.08
CA SER A 215 44.88 -16.36 4.78
C SER A 215 44.01 -15.12 4.57
N ILE A 216 42.69 -15.34 4.57
CA ILE A 216 41.65 -14.31 4.63
C ILE A 216 41.07 -14.34 6.04
N THR A 217 40.76 -13.17 6.61
CA THR A 217 40.17 -13.11 7.95
C THR A 217 38.71 -13.57 7.93
N GLU A 218 38.23 -14.18 9.02
CA GLU A 218 36.85 -14.66 9.14
C GLU A 218 35.84 -13.52 8.95
N GLU A 219 36.14 -12.32 9.48
CA GLU A 219 35.31 -11.13 9.31
C GLU A 219 35.18 -10.69 7.84
N GLU A 220 36.26 -10.72 7.06
CA GLU A 220 36.24 -10.37 5.64
C GLU A 220 35.51 -11.41 4.79
N GLN A 221 35.63 -12.69 5.15
CA GLN A 221 34.89 -13.77 4.51
C GLN A 221 33.39 -13.65 4.82
N GLN A 222 33.02 -13.34 6.06
CA GLN A 222 31.64 -13.12 6.47
C GLN A 222 31.05 -11.87 5.78
N GLN A 223 31.80 -10.79 5.67
CA GLN A 223 31.36 -9.56 5.00
C GLN A 223 31.12 -9.81 3.50
N TYR A 224 32.04 -10.52 2.82
CA TYR A 224 31.87 -10.90 1.41
C TYR A 224 30.66 -11.82 1.22
N GLY A 225 30.50 -12.84 2.07
CA GLY A 225 29.36 -13.76 2.04
C GLY A 225 28.02 -13.05 2.26
N LYS A 226 27.94 -12.15 3.25
CA LYS A 226 26.74 -11.34 3.52
C LYS A 226 26.40 -10.44 2.32
N ALA A 227 27.39 -9.75 1.76
CA ALA A 227 27.18 -8.87 0.60
C ALA A 227 26.67 -9.65 -0.62
N ARG A 228 27.24 -10.83 -0.89
CA ARG A 228 26.81 -11.72 -1.98
C ARG A 228 25.41 -12.26 -1.76
N MET A 229 25.07 -12.69 -0.54
CA MET A 229 23.71 -13.15 -0.20
C MET A 229 22.66 -12.05 -0.38
N THR A 230 22.95 -10.82 0.06
CA THR A 230 22.05 -9.68 -0.13
C THR A 230 21.87 -9.35 -1.62
N PHE A 231 22.94 -9.41 -2.41
CA PHE A 231 22.88 -9.19 -3.86
C PHE A 231 22.01 -10.24 -4.56
N THR A 232 22.21 -11.53 -4.30
CA THR A 232 21.41 -12.60 -4.93
C THR A 232 19.93 -12.47 -4.61
N LYS A 233 19.57 -12.21 -3.34
CA LYS A 233 18.17 -11.98 -2.96
C LYS A 233 17.57 -10.76 -3.65
N ALA A 234 18.32 -9.68 -3.76
CA ALA A 234 17.85 -8.46 -4.42
C ALA A 234 17.69 -8.68 -5.94
N LEU A 235 18.57 -9.48 -6.55
CA LEU A 235 18.49 -9.86 -7.96
C LEU A 235 17.24 -10.71 -8.25
N GLU A 236 16.97 -11.74 -7.46
CA GLU A 236 15.77 -12.57 -7.59
C GLU A 236 14.49 -11.72 -7.52
N ILE A 237 14.41 -10.79 -6.57
CA ILE A 237 13.24 -9.91 -6.46
C ILE A 237 13.19 -8.91 -7.63
N ALA A 238 14.34 -8.43 -8.13
CA ALA A 238 14.38 -7.57 -9.31
C ALA A 238 13.86 -8.29 -10.56
N GLU A 239 14.21 -9.56 -10.75
CA GLU A 239 13.70 -10.40 -11.85
C GLU A 239 12.18 -10.59 -11.77
N LEU A 240 11.64 -10.85 -10.56
CA LEU A 240 10.20 -10.94 -10.33
C LEU A 240 9.48 -9.60 -10.57
N LEU A 241 10.10 -8.48 -10.20
CA LEU A 241 9.56 -7.15 -10.50
C LEU A 241 9.62 -6.84 -12.00
N ALA A 242 10.68 -7.27 -12.68
CA ALA A 242 10.84 -7.10 -14.12
C ALA A 242 9.76 -7.84 -14.91
N GLU A 243 9.35 -9.02 -14.46
CA GLU A 243 8.21 -9.75 -15.02
C GLU A 243 6.90 -8.94 -14.87
N ALA A 244 6.67 -8.33 -13.72
CA ALA A 244 5.48 -7.52 -13.48
C ALA A 244 5.48 -6.18 -14.26
N THR A 245 6.62 -5.51 -14.40
CA THR A 245 6.71 -4.23 -15.11
C THR A 245 6.99 -4.36 -16.61
N GLY A 246 7.33 -5.56 -17.09
CA GLY A 246 7.76 -5.81 -18.46
C GLY A 246 9.13 -5.22 -18.81
N GLU A 247 9.95 -4.88 -17.80
CA GLU A 247 11.30 -4.36 -18.01
C GLU A 247 12.33 -5.50 -18.05
N LYS A 248 13.57 -5.21 -18.45
CA LYS A 248 14.67 -6.20 -18.45
C LYS A 248 15.66 -5.91 -17.33
N VAL A 249 16.09 -6.95 -16.63
CA VAL A 249 17.18 -6.88 -15.65
C VAL A 249 18.53 -6.88 -16.40
N PRO A 250 19.53 -6.07 -15.98
CA PRO A 250 20.87 -6.12 -16.56
C PRO A 250 21.51 -7.50 -16.42
N GLU A 251 22.28 -7.92 -17.43
CA GLU A 251 23.09 -9.13 -17.32
C GLU A 251 24.32 -8.87 -16.44
N PHE A 252 24.57 -9.78 -15.50
CA PHE A 252 25.74 -9.77 -14.64
C PHE A 252 26.63 -10.95 -15.02
N PRO A 253 27.67 -10.77 -15.86
CA PRO A 253 28.56 -11.88 -16.21
C PRO A 253 29.23 -12.44 -14.95
N ASP A 254 29.52 -13.74 -14.93
CA ASP A 254 30.49 -14.31 -14.00
C ASP A 254 31.86 -14.32 -14.68
N ASP A 255 32.94 -14.12 -13.91
CA ASP A 255 34.30 -14.39 -14.39
C ASP A 255 34.53 -15.89 -14.15
N ASP A 256 35.19 -16.60 -15.08
CA ASP A 256 35.35 -18.06 -15.11
C ASP A 256 36.05 -18.68 -13.86
N GLY A 257 36.38 -17.89 -12.83
CA GLY A 257 36.99 -18.30 -11.57
C GLY A 257 36.03 -18.47 -10.38
N ASP A 258 34.75 -18.09 -10.47
CA ASP A 258 33.82 -18.06 -9.33
C ASP A 258 32.98 -19.35 -9.15
N GLN A 259 33.32 -20.43 -9.85
CA GLN A 259 32.58 -21.71 -9.82
C GLN A 259 32.69 -22.54 -8.53
N TYR A 260 33.39 -22.06 -7.50
CA TYR A 260 33.37 -22.75 -6.21
C TYR A 260 32.17 -22.33 -5.37
N GLN A 261 31.18 -23.24 -5.39
CA GLN A 261 30.10 -23.39 -4.42
C GLN A 261 28.89 -22.46 -4.61
N LEU A 262 28.16 -22.68 -5.69
CA LEU A 262 26.79 -22.20 -5.85
C LEU A 262 25.82 -23.38 -6.05
N SER A 263 25.62 -24.16 -4.98
CA SER A 263 24.46 -25.05 -4.85
C SER A 263 23.98 -25.04 -3.39
N VAL A 264 23.59 -23.86 -2.91
CA VAL A 264 22.66 -23.76 -1.79
C VAL A 264 21.38 -23.24 -2.39
N SER A 265 20.56 -24.16 -2.88
CA SER A 265 19.16 -23.91 -3.22
C SER A 265 18.48 -23.38 -1.96
N PHE A 266 18.38 -22.06 -1.86
CA PHE A 266 17.52 -21.40 -0.89
C PHE A 266 16.09 -21.59 -1.41
N GLY A 267 15.52 -22.75 -1.09
CA GLY A 267 14.10 -22.99 -1.23
C GLY A 267 13.37 -21.99 -0.34
N LEU A 268 12.76 -20.98 -0.97
CA LEU A 268 11.58 -20.36 -0.40
C LEU A 268 10.63 -21.51 -0.05
N SER A 269 10.45 -21.72 1.25
CA SER A 269 9.73 -22.84 1.81
C SER A 269 8.28 -22.77 1.36
N ARG A 270 8.00 -23.40 0.22
CA ARG A 270 6.68 -23.95 -0.08
C ARG A 270 6.57 -25.14 0.86
N ASN A 271 5.88 -24.91 1.97
CA ASN A 271 5.65 -25.88 3.02
C ASN A 271 4.73 -26.98 2.48
N GLY A 272 5.28 -27.86 1.64
CA GLY A 272 4.66 -29.07 1.16
C GLY A 272 4.93 -30.18 2.16
N THR A 273 3.90 -30.53 2.89
CA THR A 273 3.78 -31.67 3.79
C THR A 273 4.29 -32.96 3.13
N ASP A 274 5.14 -33.67 3.87
CA ASP A 274 5.59 -35.02 3.55
C ASP A 274 4.38 -35.97 3.53
N GLY A 275 4.36 -36.87 2.55
CA GLY A 275 3.20 -37.67 2.18
C GLY A 275 2.74 -38.62 3.29
N GLN A 276 1.46 -38.52 3.63
CA GLN A 276 0.69 -39.67 4.09
C GLN A 276 -0.58 -39.71 3.25
N ASP A 277 -0.67 -40.75 2.41
CA ASP A 277 -1.82 -41.08 1.59
C ASP A 277 -3.13 -40.95 2.37
N SER A 278 -4.00 -40.06 1.92
CA SER A 278 -5.44 -40.13 2.13
C SER A 278 -6.07 -39.48 0.91
N GLU A 279 -6.58 -40.31 0.02
CA GLU A 279 -7.47 -39.90 -1.07
C GLU A 279 -8.67 -39.19 -0.44
N ASP A 280 -8.75 -37.86 -0.54
CA ASP A 280 -10.00 -37.09 -0.49
C ASP A 280 -9.74 -35.60 -0.82
N GLY A 281 -10.30 -35.15 -1.95
CA GLY A 281 -10.79 -33.78 -2.11
C GLY A 281 -9.81 -32.70 -2.55
N ASP A 282 -9.86 -32.37 -3.84
CA ASP A 282 -9.32 -31.15 -4.44
C ASP A 282 -9.61 -29.90 -3.60
N GLY A 283 -8.53 -29.19 -3.27
CA GLY A 283 -8.54 -27.87 -2.66
C GLY A 283 -7.13 -27.30 -2.75
N GLU A 284 -6.81 -26.75 -3.93
CA GLU A 284 -5.63 -25.91 -4.13
C GLU A 284 -5.55 -24.89 -2.97
N ASP A 285 -4.42 -24.85 -2.25
CA ASP A 285 -4.21 -23.90 -1.16
C ASP A 285 -4.22 -22.48 -1.75
N LEU A 286 -5.42 -21.90 -1.83
CA LEU A 286 -5.73 -20.62 -2.46
C LEU A 286 -5.03 -19.45 -1.77
N TRP A 287 -4.47 -19.68 -0.58
CA TRP A 287 -3.97 -18.65 0.31
C TRP A 287 -2.44 -18.75 0.47
N GLU A 288 -1.73 -17.63 0.25
CA GLU A 288 -0.25 -17.56 0.33
C GLU A 288 0.29 -17.86 1.74
N ASP A 289 -0.46 -17.47 2.78
CA ASP A 289 -0.16 -17.74 4.17
C ASP A 289 -1.44 -17.70 5.03
N GLU A 290 -1.37 -18.33 6.21
CA GLU A 290 -2.45 -18.38 7.20
C GLU A 290 -2.93 -16.98 7.63
N ASP A 291 -2.03 -16.01 7.70
CA ASP A 291 -2.36 -14.61 8.02
C ASP A 291 -3.22 -13.97 6.92
N THR A 292 -2.94 -14.30 5.66
CA THR A 292 -3.72 -13.84 4.49
C THR A 292 -5.10 -14.46 4.49
N ARG A 293 -5.22 -15.76 4.77
CA ARG A 293 -6.52 -16.41 4.93
C ARG A 293 -7.31 -15.77 6.06
N ASP A 294 -6.68 -15.60 7.22
CA ASP A 294 -7.31 -14.98 8.39
C ASP A 294 -7.80 -13.56 8.11
N PHE A 295 -7.07 -12.78 7.31
CA PHE A 295 -7.50 -11.44 6.91
C PHE A 295 -8.83 -11.44 6.13
N TYR A 296 -9.05 -12.40 5.23
CA TYR A 296 -10.28 -12.46 4.43
C TYR A 296 -11.39 -13.30 5.06
N GLU A 297 -11.06 -14.30 5.87
CA GLU A 297 -12.06 -15.20 6.47
C GLU A 297 -12.50 -14.76 7.87
N LYS A 298 -11.61 -14.20 8.70
CA LYS A 298 -11.93 -13.82 10.08
C LYS A 298 -12.36 -12.36 10.17
N LEU A 299 -13.67 -12.15 10.14
CA LEU A 299 -14.29 -10.85 10.39
C LEU A 299 -14.05 -10.37 11.84
N LEU A 300 -13.60 -9.11 11.99
CA LEU A 300 -13.36 -8.47 13.28
C LEU A 300 -14.68 -8.19 14.03
N ASP A 301 -14.84 -8.70 15.25
CA ASP A 301 -15.99 -8.37 16.10
C ASP A 301 -15.90 -6.95 16.65
N LEU A 302 -16.68 -6.05 16.06
CA LEU A 302 -16.77 -4.63 16.43
C LEU A 302 -17.23 -4.39 17.87
N ARG A 303 -17.92 -5.35 18.49
CA ARG A 303 -18.38 -5.25 19.88
C ARG A 303 -17.25 -5.22 20.89
N THR A 304 -16.11 -5.80 20.54
CA THR A 304 -14.94 -5.88 21.42
C THR A 304 -14.03 -4.64 21.33
N ARG A 305 -14.17 -3.83 20.27
CA ARG A 305 -13.27 -2.71 19.96
C ARG A 305 -13.95 -1.34 19.97
N VAL A 306 -15.26 -1.29 19.76
CA VAL A 306 -16.04 -0.04 19.76
C VAL A 306 -16.88 0.01 21.03
N PRO A 307 -16.84 1.12 21.79
CA PRO A 307 -17.70 1.30 22.96
C PRO A 307 -19.18 1.07 22.60
N GLY A 308 -19.87 0.24 23.40
CA GLY A 308 -21.25 -0.21 23.12
C GLY A 308 -22.27 0.90 22.89
N ILE A 309 -21.98 2.12 23.35
CA ILE A 309 -22.77 3.34 23.06
C ILE A 309 -22.93 3.65 21.57
N PHE A 310 -21.99 3.22 20.71
CA PHE A 310 -22.08 3.42 19.26
C PHE A 310 -22.71 2.21 18.53
N LEU A 311 -22.85 1.09 19.22
CA LEU A 311 -23.48 -0.13 18.72
C LEU A 311 -24.91 -0.14 19.25
N ALA A 312 -25.79 0.63 18.62
CA ALA A 312 -27.17 0.79 19.08
C ALA A 312 -27.89 -0.58 19.16
N GLU A 313 -28.00 -1.11 20.38
CA GLU A 313 -28.77 -2.29 20.70
C GLU A 313 -30.27 -1.92 20.62
N LYS A 314 -30.96 -2.32 19.54
CA LYS A 314 -32.41 -2.51 19.63
C LYS A 314 -32.67 -3.79 20.42
N THR A 315 -32.72 -3.66 21.74
CA THR A 315 -33.21 -4.72 22.62
C THR A 315 -34.73 -4.87 22.46
N SER A 316 -35.17 -5.68 21.50
CA SER A 316 -36.51 -6.28 21.57
C SER A 316 -36.40 -7.64 22.25
N LYS A 317 -36.69 -7.69 23.55
CA LYS A 317 -36.82 -8.94 24.31
C LYS A 317 -38.27 -9.13 24.75
N ARG A 318 -38.94 -10.11 24.13
CA ARG A 318 -40.04 -10.93 24.69
C ARG A 318 -40.40 -11.99 23.65
N GLU A 319 -40.59 -13.28 23.87
CA GLU A 319 -40.44 -14.26 24.95
C GLU A 319 -40.51 -15.64 24.25
N SER A 320 -39.96 -16.68 24.86
CA SER A 320 -40.07 -18.06 24.41
C SER A 320 -41.43 -18.67 24.75
N SER A 321 -42.14 -19.26 23.77
CA SER A 321 -43.16 -20.30 24.03
C SER A 321 -43.47 -21.12 22.77
N GLY A 322 -43.25 -22.44 22.86
CA GLY A 322 -44.14 -23.51 22.40
C GLY A 322 -44.40 -23.70 20.89
N SER A 323 -44.11 -24.91 20.42
CA SER A 323 -44.43 -25.52 19.12
C SER A 323 -45.91 -25.53 18.73
N ASP A 324 -46.23 -25.22 17.47
CA ASP A 324 -46.93 -26.11 16.52
C ASP A 324 -47.22 -25.37 15.20
N TYR A 325 -46.90 -26.02 14.06
CA TYR A 325 -47.45 -25.71 12.73
C TYR A 325 -48.83 -26.41 12.60
N PRO A 326 -49.83 -25.88 11.87
CA PRO A 326 -49.73 -25.84 10.41
C PRO A 326 -50.45 -24.69 9.65
N ASP A 327 -49.91 -24.45 8.46
CA ASP A 327 -50.54 -24.15 7.15
C ASP A 327 -51.92 -23.47 7.07
N ALA A 328 -51.95 -22.27 6.46
CA ALA A 328 -52.87 -21.91 5.36
C ALA A 328 -52.69 -20.44 4.96
N SER A 329 -52.28 -20.21 3.70
CA SER A 329 -52.62 -18.98 2.94
C SER A 329 -54.15 -18.94 2.72
N PRO A 330 -54.83 -17.78 2.53
CA PRO A 330 -54.57 -16.92 1.36
C PRO A 330 -54.93 -15.42 1.47
N SER A 331 -54.66 -14.75 0.34
CA SER A 331 -55.41 -13.65 -0.29
C SER A 331 -55.19 -12.20 0.17
N VAL A 332 -54.49 -11.51 -0.74
CA VAL A 332 -54.66 -10.11 -1.16
C VAL A 332 -56.14 -9.71 -1.28
N PRO A 333 -56.48 -8.43 -1.01
CA PRO A 333 -57.22 -7.69 -2.02
C PRO A 333 -56.61 -6.31 -2.31
N THR A 334 -56.44 -6.07 -3.60
CA THR A 334 -56.31 -4.77 -4.25
C THR A 334 -57.71 -4.16 -4.40
N SER A 335 -57.90 -2.89 -4.02
CA SER A 335 -58.72 -1.95 -4.81
C SER A 335 -58.64 -0.50 -4.33
N GLN A 336 -58.22 0.34 -5.29
CA GLN A 336 -58.83 1.62 -5.68
C GLN A 336 -58.86 2.79 -4.67
N GLY A 337 -57.92 3.73 -4.89
CA GLY A 337 -58.21 4.95 -5.63
C GLY A 337 -59.13 5.99 -5.00
N HIS A 338 -58.55 7.12 -4.61
CA HIS A 338 -59.10 8.45 -4.87
C HIS A 338 -57.96 9.46 -4.96
N GLY A 339 -57.85 10.13 -6.10
CA GLY A 339 -57.00 11.30 -6.25
C GLY A 339 -57.75 12.57 -5.87
N ILE A 340 -56.99 13.64 -5.63
CA ILE A 340 -57.09 14.98 -6.24
C ILE A 340 -56.38 15.98 -5.32
N GLY A 341 -55.50 16.80 -5.91
CA GLY A 341 -55.25 18.15 -5.42
C GLY A 341 -53.79 18.50 -5.14
N SER A 342 -53.03 18.84 -6.18
CA SER A 342 -51.99 19.87 -6.06
C SER A 342 -52.65 21.25 -5.91
N PRO A 343 -51.97 22.22 -5.28
CA PRO A 343 -51.50 23.33 -6.10
C PRO A 343 -50.07 23.76 -5.80
N GLU A 344 -49.59 24.58 -6.73
CA GLU A 344 -48.25 25.06 -7.02
C GLU A 344 -47.65 26.08 -6.02
N THR A 345 -46.31 26.12 -6.03
CA THR A 345 -45.39 27.29 -5.96
C THR A 345 -45.44 28.27 -4.76
N SER A 346 -44.32 28.41 -4.05
CA SER A 346 -43.47 29.62 -4.10
C SER A 346 -42.26 29.49 -3.17
N SER A 347 -41.15 30.00 -3.67
CA SER A 347 -39.79 30.07 -3.18
C SER A 347 -39.56 31.15 -2.10
N GLU A 348 -38.44 30.95 -1.37
CA GLU A 348 -37.47 31.96 -0.87
C GLU A 348 -37.94 33.11 0.05
N GLU A 349 -37.53 33.06 1.33
CA GLU A 349 -36.84 34.16 2.03
C GLU A 349 -36.53 33.76 3.49
N MET A 350 -35.29 33.38 3.81
CA MET A 350 -34.73 33.56 5.17
C MET A 350 -33.20 33.57 5.11
N ALA A 351 -32.63 34.72 5.45
CA ALA A 351 -31.38 34.93 6.21
C ALA A 351 -30.56 36.09 5.66
N THR A 352 -30.86 37.31 6.10
CA THR A 352 -29.85 38.37 6.13
C THR A 352 -29.78 39.05 7.50
N LYS A 353 -28.54 39.15 7.97
CA LYS A 353 -27.98 40.13 8.93
C LYS A 353 -28.33 39.99 10.42
N ALA A 354 -27.51 39.18 11.10
CA ALA A 354 -26.98 39.51 12.42
C ALA A 354 -25.45 39.51 12.31
N ILE A 355 -24.81 40.67 12.53
CA ILE A 355 -23.48 40.90 13.10
C ILE A 355 -23.32 42.43 13.17
N THR A 356 -23.62 42.96 14.34
CA THR A 356 -23.08 44.23 14.85
C THR A 356 -22.24 43.83 16.05
N MET A 357 -20.91 43.83 15.91
CA MET A 357 -19.99 43.89 17.04
C MET A 357 -19.05 45.07 16.82
N GLU A 358 -19.44 46.13 17.52
CA GLU A 358 -18.69 47.21 18.13
C GLU A 358 -17.18 46.94 18.31
N SER A 359 -16.37 47.81 17.71
CA SER A 359 -14.94 47.95 18.00
C SER A 359 -14.77 48.76 19.29
N VAL A 360 -14.18 48.15 20.32
CA VAL A 360 -13.62 48.87 21.46
C VAL A 360 -12.15 49.15 21.13
N ASP A 361 -11.85 50.41 20.81
CA ASP A 361 -10.49 50.92 20.76
C ASP A 361 -9.99 51.18 22.18
N ALA A 362 -8.79 50.65 22.45
CA ALA A 362 -8.01 50.92 23.64
C ALA A 362 -7.27 52.26 23.50
N LYS A 363 -7.33 53.07 24.56
CA LYS A 363 -6.29 54.02 24.92
C LYS A 363 -6.14 54.08 26.43
#